data_AF-A0A7X8EY56-F1
#
_entry.id   AF-A0A7X8EY56-F1
#
_cell.length_a   1.000
_cell.length_b   1.000
_cell.length_c   1.000
_cell.angle_alpha   90.00
_cell.angle_beta   90.00
_cell.angle_gamma   90.00
#
_symmetry.space_group_name_H-M   'P 1'
#
loop_
_entity.id
_entity.type
_entity.pdbx_description
1 polymer ?
#
loop_
_entity_poly.entity_id
_entity_poly.type
_entity_poly.pdbx_seq_one_letter_code
_entity_poly.pdbx_strand_id
1 'polypeptide(L)'
;MSLRGRGLWAGSIAAVLGWLINGCGQAPDTPAVEIAVTNSYLLAIVQDVCGDETAVFSVVPPGMCPGHFDITPADMRRLHHCRLLLAFDFQESIGTILPDNGRGPHLATLVVPPGMCVPRTYLAMAQQTAEILIAEYPHREATFRKRLEQIAKRMEALEAECAAFIDSRG
;
A
#
# COMPACT_ATOMS: atom_id res chain seq x y z
N MET A 1 -50.31 26.94 56.03
CA MET A 1 -48.87 26.70 55.82
C MET A 1 -48.66 25.20 55.62
N SER A 2 -48.53 24.73 54.36
CA SER A 2 -47.72 23.56 53.95
C SER A 2 -47.86 23.33 52.43
N LEU A 3 -46.71 23.16 51.79
CA LEU A 3 -46.39 22.98 50.37
C LEU A 3 -46.86 21.59 49.84
N ARG A 4 -47.39 21.41 48.61
CA ARG A 4 -46.77 21.33 47.24
C ARG A 4 -46.44 19.87 46.84
N GLY A 5 -46.80 19.46 45.61
CA GLY A 5 -46.20 18.27 44.97
C GLY A 5 -47.03 17.59 43.87
N ARG A 6 -47.00 18.12 42.64
CA ARG A 6 -47.49 17.44 41.42
C ARG A 6 -46.47 16.36 41.03
N GLY A 7 -46.90 15.10 40.96
CA GLY A 7 -46.08 13.97 40.51
C GLY A 7 -46.01 13.89 38.99
N LEU A 8 -44.80 14.09 38.46
CA LEU A 8 -44.43 13.91 37.06
C LEU A 8 -44.45 12.42 36.69
N TRP A 9 -45.24 12.04 35.69
CA TRP A 9 -45.14 10.76 34.99
C TRP A 9 -44.93 11.04 33.49
N ALA A 10 -43.70 11.38 33.12
CA ALA A 10 -43.32 11.59 31.71
C ALA A 10 -41.84 11.21 31.48
N GLY A 11 -41.36 10.16 32.13
CA GLY A 11 -39.94 9.77 32.10
C GLY A 11 -39.57 8.63 31.16
N SER A 12 -40.52 7.84 30.68
CA SER A 12 -40.17 6.48 30.19
C SER A 12 -40.18 6.28 28.67
N ILE A 13 -40.57 7.28 27.86
CA ILE A 13 -40.64 7.12 26.39
C ILE A 13 -39.40 7.68 25.66
N ALA A 14 -38.64 8.59 26.27
CA ALA A 14 -37.54 9.28 25.60
C ALA A 14 -36.26 8.44 25.44
N ALA A 15 -36.09 7.35 26.20
CA ALA A 15 -34.82 6.60 26.23
C ALA A 15 -34.64 5.60 25.08
N VAL A 16 -35.73 5.20 24.39
CA VAL A 16 -35.65 4.17 23.33
C VAL A 16 -35.36 4.76 21.94
N LEU A 17 -35.69 6.04 21.69
CA LEU A 17 -35.45 6.69 20.39
C LEU A 17 -33.98 7.08 20.15
N GLY A 18 -33.17 7.22 21.19
CA GLY A 18 -31.76 7.63 21.07
C GLY A 18 -30.83 6.56 20.48
N TRP A 19 -31.29 5.31 20.41
CA TRP A 19 -30.47 4.18 19.96
C TRP A 19 -30.51 3.93 18.45
N LEU A 20 -31.47 4.50 17.72
CA LEU A 20 -31.62 4.30 16.27
C LEU A 20 -30.81 5.28 15.41
N ILE A 21 -30.13 6.27 16.01
CA ILE A 21 -29.43 7.34 15.28
C ILE A 21 -27.90 7.21 15.26
N ASN A 22 -27.32 6.22 15.92
CA ASN A 22 -25.87 5.94 15.87
C ASN A 22 -25.52 4.82 14.87
N GLY A 23 -26.35 4.64 13.84
CA GLY A 23 -26.18 3.62 12.80
C GLY A 23 -25.57 4.16 11.50
N CYS A 24 -24.58 5.04 11.55
CA CYS A 24 -23.70 5.32 10.42
C CYS A 24 -22.26 5.24 10.94
N GLY A 25 -21.69 4.03 10.83
CA GLY A 25 -20.30 3.78 11.23
C GLY A 25 -19.38 4.77 10.54
N GLN A 26 -18.76 5.63 11.33
CA GLN A 26 -17.61 6.41 10.91
C GLN A 26 -16.57 5.40 10.42
N ALA A 27 -16.21 5.48 9.13
CA ALA A 27 -15.05 4.76 8.65
C ALA A 27 -13.85 5.21 9.50
N PRO A 28 -13.05 4.28 10.08
CA PRO A 28 -11.87 4.67 10.81
C PRO A 28 -11.01 5.53 9.89
N ASP A 29 -10.45 6.62 10.43
CA ASP A 29 -9.43 7.45 9.78
C ASP A 29 -8.34 6.49 9.29
N THR A 30 -8.45 6.07 8.04
CA THR A 30 -7.48 5.18 7.44
C THR A 30 -6.26 6.06 7.22
N PRO A 31 -5.10 5.72 7.79
CA PRO A 31 -3.89 6.50 7.57
C PRO A 31 -3.77 6.79 6.08
N ALA A 32 -3.49 8.04 5.70
CA ALA A 32 -3.33 8.40 4.30
C ALA A 32 -2.17 7.56 3.73
N VAL A 33 -2.51 6.46 3.07
CA VAL A 33 -1.54 5.63 2.37
C VAL A 33 -1.32 6.31 1.03
N GLU A 34 -0.13 6.87 0.82
CA GLU A 34 0.17 7.59 -0.42
C GLU A 34 0.55 6.66 -1.57
N ILE A 35 1.04 5.45 -1.26
CA ILE A 35 1.55 4.49 -2.24
C ILE A 35 0.81 3.16 -2.11
N ALA A 36 0.23 2.70 -3.23
CA ALA A 36 -0.29 1.35 -3.41
C ALA A 36 0.63 0.52 -4.31
N VAL A 37 0.62 -0.79 -4.11
CA VAL A 37 1.35 -1.77 -4.92
C VAL A 37 0.46 -2.96 -5.23
N THR A 38 0.62 -3.60 -6.39
CA THR A 38 -0.22 -4.74 -6.77
C THR A 38 0.08 -6.02 -6.00
N ASN A 39 1.31 -6.23 -5.53
CA ASN A 39 1.76 -7.49 -4.95
C ASN A 39 2.84 -7.29 -3.87
N SER A 40 3.19 -8.38 -3.18
CA SER A 40 4.19 -8.36 -2.10
C SER A 40 5.63 -8.14 -2.55
N TYR A 41 5.95 -8.39 -3.82
CA TYR A 41 7.30 -8.14 -4.37
C TYR A 41 7.54 -6.63 -4.50
N LEU A 42 6.58 -5.92 -5.09
CA LEU A 42 6.60 -4.46 -5.15
C LEU A 42 6.52 -3.84 -3.75
N LEU A 43 5.75 -4.45 -2.83
CA LEU A 43 5.75 -4.02 -1.42
C LEU A 43 7.15 -4.03 -0.83
N ALA A 44 7.89 -5.13 -1.01
CA ALA A 44 9.26 -5.25 -0.50
C ALA A 44 10.20 -4.20 -1.11
N ILE A 45 10.12 -3.97 -2.44
CA ILE A 45 10.93 -2.93 -3.09
C ILE A 45 10.60 -1.55 -2.54
N VAL A 46 9.32 -1.20 -2.43
CA VAL A 46 8.91 0.12 -1.93
C VAL A 46 9.35 0.30 -0.48
N GLN A 47 9.23 -0.71 0.37
CA GLN A 47 9.72 -0.66 1.75
C GLN A 47 11.24 -0.46 1.81
N ASP A 48 12.00 -1.16 0.97
CA ASP A 48 13.45 -1.00 0.86
C ASP A 48 13.85 0.42 0.43
N VAL A 49 13.15 0.99 -0.56
CA VAL A 49 13.48 2.31 -1.13
C VAL A 49 12.97 3.46 -0.25
N CYS A 50 11.77 3.34 0.31
CA CYS A 50 11.13 4.39 1.11
C CYS A 50 11.48 4.32 2.60
N GLY A 51 11.91 3.15 3.09
CA GLY A 51 12.05 2.82 4.51
C GLY A 51 10.74 2.30 5.14
N ASP A 52 10.89 1.49 6.18
CA ASP A 52 9.80 0.71 6.82
C ASP A 52 8.67 1.55 7.43
N GLU A 53 8.92 2.83 7.72
CA GLU A 53 7.91 3.74 8.28
C GLU A 53 6.91 4.25 7.24
N THR A 54 7.20 4.07 5.93
CA THR A 54 6.28 4.48 4.87
C THR A 54 5.11 3.49 4.81
N ALA A 55 3.90 3.97 5.08
CA ALA A 55 2.69 3.17 4.94
C ALA A 55 2.44 2.88 3.44
N VAL A 56 2.43 1.60 3.07
CA VAL A 56 2.18 1.12 1.71
C VAL A 56 0.98 0.16 1.72
N PHE A 57 0.05 0.36 0.81
CA PHE A 57 -1.10 -0.53 0.62
C PHE A 57 -0.77 -1.58 -0.44
N SER A 58 -0.76 -2.85 -0.06
CA SER A 58 -0.67 -3.95 -1.03
C SER A 58 -2.06 -4.44 -1.40
N VAL A 59 -2.40 -4.36 -2.70
CA VAL A 59 -3.70 -4.80 -3.23
C VAL A 59 -3.85 -6.30 -3.01
N VAL A 60 -2.85 -7.10 -3.39
CA VAL A 60 -2.80 -8.54 -3.10
C VAL A 60 -1.89 -8.76 -1.89
N PRO A 61 -2.44 -9.14 -0.72
CA PRO A 61 -1.64 -9.36 0.48
C PRO A 61 -0.62 -10.51 0.32
N PRO A 62 0.47 -10.50 1.11
CA PRO A 62 1.40 -11.62 1.16
C PRO A 62 0.68 -12.95 1.47
N GLY A 63 1.08 -14.02 0.79
CA GLY A 63 0.49 -15.36 0.95
C GLY A 63 -0.72 -15.64 0.06
N MET A 64 -1.17 -14.68 -0.75
CA MET A 64 -2.24 -14.85 -1.74
C MET A 64 -1.69 -14.87 -3.17
N CYS A 65 -2.27 -15.70 -4.03
CA CYS A 65 -1.91 -15.72 -5.44
C CYS A 65 -2.65 -14.59 -6.19
N PRO A 66 -1.94 -13.67 -6.88
CA PRO A 66 -2.57 -12.54 -7.56
C PRO A 66 -3.52 -12.93 -8.69
N GLY A 67 -3.43 -14.16 -9.22
CA GLY A 67 -4.29 -14.63 -10.31
C GLY A 67 -5.76 -14.87 -9.93
N HIS A 68 -6.12 -14.89 -8.65
CA HIS A 68 -7.51 -15.10 -8.20
C HIS A 68 -8.01 -14.06 -7.19
N PHE A 69 -7.22 -13.02 -6.91
CA PHE A 69 -7.57 -12.06 -5.87
C PHE A 69 -8.72 -11.15 -6.32
N ASP A 70 -9.83 -11.22 -5.59
CA ASP A 70 -10.98 -10.36 -5.81
C ASP A 70 -10.81 -9.04 -5.03
N ILE A 71 -10.68 -7.94 -5.76
CA ILE A 71 -10.58 -6.60 -5.18
C ILE A 71 -11.93 -6.24 -4.55
N THR A 72 -11.93 -5.95 -3.24
CA THR A 72 -13.15 -5.60 -2.53
C THR A 72 -13.50 -4.12 -2.72
N PRO A 73 -14.76 -3.70 -2.47
CA PRO A 73 -15.11 -2.28 -2.44
C PRO A 73 -14.31 -1.47 -1.40
N ALA A 74 -13.84 -2.12 -0.31
CA ALA A 74 -12.98 -1.47 0.66
C ALA A 74 -11.58 -1.20 0.11
N ASP A 75 -11.03 -2.15 -0.65
CA ASP A 75 -9.74 -2.00 -1.33
C ASP A 75 -9.80 -0.89 -2.38
N MET A 76 -10.89 -0.82 -3.14
CA MET A 76 -11.11 0.28 -4.09
C MET A 76 -11.10 1.65 -3.40
N ARG A 77 -11.81 1.79 -2.27
CA ARG A 77 -11.80 3.04 -1.50
C ARG A 77 -10.38 3.42 -1.05
N ARG A 78 -9.61 2.46 -0.54
CA ARG A 78 -8.21 2.70 -0.14
C ARG A 78 -7.36 3.11 -1.35
N LEU A 79 -7.52 2.42 -2.47
CA LEU A 79 -6.80 2.70 -3.70
C LEU A 79 -7.10 4.11 -4.21
N HIS A 80 -8.35 4.55 -4.18
CA HIS A 80 -8.76 5.92 -4.56
C HIS A 80 -8.11 7.02 -3.72
N HIS A 81 -7.71 6.72 -2.48
CA HIS A 81 -7.02 7.67 -1.61
C HIS A 81 -5.50 7.66 -1.78
N CYS A 82 -4.96 6.70 -2.55
CA CYS A 82 -3.54 6.64 -2.86
C CYS A 82 -3.20 7.66 -3.96
N ARG A 83 -1.98 8.17 -3.91
CA ARG A 83 -1.43 9.06 -4.94
C ARG A 83 -0.80 8.28 -6.09
N LEU A 84 -0.16 7.15 -5.76
CA LEU A 84 0.59 6.31 -6.71
C LEU A 84 0.14 4.86 -6.56
N LEU A 85 -0.07 4.18 -7.68
CA LEU A 85 -0.21 2.72 -7.76
C LEU A 85 0.95 2.18 -8.61
N LEU A 86 1.76 1.31 -8.02
CA LEU A 86 2.81 0.60 -8.72
C LEU A 86 2.34 -0.80 -9.11
N ALA A 87 2.54 -1.15 -10.37
CA ALA A 87 2.24 -2.46 -10.94
C ALA A 87 3.44 -2.96 -11.75
N PHE A 88 3.51 -4.26 -12.01
CA PHE A 88 4.35 -4.75 -13.10
C PHE A 88 3.69 -4.48 -14.45
N ASP A 89 4.48 -4.41 -15.50
CA ASP A 89 4.03 -4.27 -16.89
C ASP A 89 2.97 -5.31 -17.27
N PHE A 90 3.18 -6.58 -16.93
CA PHE A 90 2.19 -7.64 -17.16
C PHE A 90 0.94 -7.56 -16.26
N GLN A 91 0.88 -6.59 -15.33
CA GLN A 91 -0.28 -6.30 -14.46
C GLN A 91 -0.94 -4.96 -14.80
N GLU A 92 -0.61 -4.33 -15.93
CA GLU A 92 -1.15 -3.02 -16.34
C GLU A 92 -2.68 -2.98 -16.44
N SER A 93 -3.32 -4.14 -16.64
CA SER A 93 -4.78 -4.27 -16.72
C SER A 93 -5.51 -3.82 -15.46
N ILE A 94 -4.82 -3.72 -14.31
CA ILE A 94 -5.38 -3.10 -13.10
C ILE A 94 -5.76 -1.63 -13.32
N GLY A 95 -5.18 -0.96 -14.33
CA GLY A 95 -5.60 0.39 -14.72
C GLY A 95 -7.06 0.47 -15.15
N THR A 96 -7.64 -0.62 -15.66
CA THR A 96 -9.02 -0.63 -16.18
C THR A 96 -10.09 -0.45 -15.09
N ILE A 97 -9.74 -0.68 -13.82
CA ILE A 97 -10.65 -0.47 -12.68
C ILE A 97 -10.42 0.88 -12.00
N LEU A 98 -9.38 1.63 -12.41
CA LEU A 98 -9.16 2.98 -11.92
C LEU A 98 -10.13 3.94 -12.62
N PRO A 99 -10.56 5.01 -11.93
CA PRO A 99 -11.48 5.98 -12.52
C PRO A 99 -10.77 6.92 -13.50
N ASP A 100 -11.35 7.09 -14.68
CA ASP A 100 -10.82 7.95 -15.75
C ASP A 100 -11.07 9.46 -15.54
N ASN A 101 -11.59 9.85 -14.38
CA ASN A 101 -11.97 11.24 -14.07
C ASN A 101 -10.83 12.05 -13.44
N GLY A 102 -9.60 11.53 -13.47
CA GLY A 102 -8.42 12.12 -12.82
C GLY A 102 -8.46 12.07 -11.29
N ARG A 103 -9.41 11.33 -10.68
CA ARG A 103 -9.51 11.15 -9.23
C ARG A 103 -9.06 9.76 -8.80
N GLY A 104 -7.81 9.61 -8.42
CA GLY A 104 -7.28 8.33 -7.96
C GLY A 104 -5.79 8.30 -8.12
N PRO A 105 -5.16 7.13 -7.93
CA PRO A 105 -3.72 7.03 -8.02
C PRO A 105 -3.26 7.16 -9.47
N HIS A 106 -2.13 7.82 -9.67
CA HIS A 106 -1.35 7.66 -10.89
C HIS A 106 -0.85 6.22 -10.97
N LEU A 107 -1.15 5.51 -12.06
CA LEU A 107 -0.62 4.18 -12.33
C LEU A 107 0.75 4.29 -12.97
N ALA A 108 1.77 3.70 -12.34
CA ALA A 108 3.09 3.54 -12.93
C ALA A 108 3.47 2.06 -12.98
N THR A 109 4.00 1.62 -14.12
CA THR A 109 4.39 0.23 -14.36
C THR A 109 5.90 0.06 -14.36
N LEU A 110 6.36 -1.07 -13.83
CA LEU A 110 7.75 -1.49 -13.87
C LEU A 110 7.93 -2.59 -14.90
N VAL A 111 8.98 -2.49 -15.71
CA VAL A 111 9.39 -3.56 -16.62
C VAL A 111 10.12 -4.61 -15.81
N VAL A 112 9.66 -5.86 -15.86
CA VAL A 112 10.25 -6.96 -15.09
C VAL A 112 11.35 -7.65 -15.90
N PRO A 113 12.63 -7.54 -15.50
CA PRO A 113 13.69 -8.27 -16.18
C PRO A 113 13.58 -9.78 -15.89
N PRO A 114 14.19 -10.64 -16.74
CA PRO A 114 14.24 -12.08 -16.48
C PRO A 114 14.85 -12.40 -15.12
N GLY A 115 14.23 -13.35 -14.40
CA GLY A 115 14.73 -13.88 -13.13
C GLY A 115 14.50 -12.95 -11.94
N MET A 116 13.26 -12.88 -11.46
CA MET A 116 12.89 -12.11 -10.24
C MET A 116 13.54 -12.59 -8.95
N CYS A 117 14.14 -13.79 -8.96
CA CYS A 117 14.90 -14.36 -7.83
C CYS A 117 16.41 -14.08 -7.93
N VAL A 118 16.87 -13.36 -8.96
CA VAL A 118 18.29 -13.00 -9.10
C VAL A 118 18.53 -11.64 -8.44
N PRO A 119 19.53 -11.50 -7.54
CA PRO A 119 19.77 -10.24 -6.81
C PRO A 119 19.95 -9.01 -7.72
N ARG A 120 20.67 -9.14 -8.83
CA ARG A 120 20.82 -8.05 -9.82
C ARG A 120 19.49 -7.59 -10.42
N THR A 121 18.54 -8.51 -10.62
CA THR A 121 17.22 -8.21 -11.18
C THR A 121 16.36 -7.47 -10.15
N TYR A 122 16.48 -7.81 -8.87
CA TYR A 122 15.88 -7.03 -7.78
C TYR A 122 16.43 -5.60 -7.74
N LEU A 123 17.76 -5.43 -7.84
CA LEU A 123 18.39 -4.10 -7.88
C LEU A 123 17.88 -3.26 -9.06
N ALA A 124 17.77 -3.85 -10.26
CA ALA A 124 17.25 -3.16 -11.43
C ALA A 124 15.80 -2.69 -11.24
N MET A 125 14.94 -3.50 -10.61
CA MET A 125 13.57 -3.09 -10.29
C MET A 125 13.51 -2.04 -9.17
N ALA A 126 14.40 -2.11 -8.18
CA ALA A 126 14.52 -1.09 -7.15
C ALA A 126 14.94 0.27 -7.75
N GLN A 127 15.87 0.27 -8.72
CA GLN A 127 16.28 1.47 -9.46
C GLN A 127 15.12 2.07 -10.25
N GLN A 128 14.37 1.26 -11.01
CA GLN A 128 13.16 1.72 -11.71
C GLN A 128 12.14 2.32 -10.74
N THR A 129 11.90 1.65 -9.61
CA THR A 129 10.98 2.13 -8.57
C THR A 129 11.43 3.48 -8.01
N ALA A 130 12.71 3.65 -7.74
CA ALA A 130 13.25 4.90 -7.22
C ALA A 130 13.10 6.05 -8.21
N GLU A 131 13.31 5.84 -9.51
CA GLU A 131 13.08 6.91 -10.50
C GLU A 131 11.61 7.34 -10.54
N ILE A 132 10.67 6.39 -10.50
CA ILE A 132 9.23 6.70 -10.40
C ILE A 132 8.95 7.48 -9.12
N LEU A 133 9.49 7.04 -7.98
CA LEU A 133 9.30 7.70 -6.70
C LEU A 133 9.96 9.09 -6.64
N ILE A 134 11.08 9.32 -7.31
CA ILE A 134 11.73 10.64 -7.40
C ILE A 134 10.87 11.60 -8.22
N ALA A 135 10.34 11.14 -9.36
CA ALA A 135 9.42 11.94 -10.17
C ALA A 135 8.15 12.30 -9.39
N GLU A 136 7.62 11.36 -8.61
CA GLU A 136 6.40 11.54 -7.84
C GLU A 136 6.68 12.37 -6.57
N TYR A 137 7.74 12.10 -5.81
CA TYR A 137 8.12 12.74 -4.54
C TYR A 137 9.53 13.40 -4.60
N PRO A 138 9.74 14.49 -5.37
CA PRO A 138 11.07 15.08 -5.57
C PRO A 138 11.78 15.50 -4.27
N HIS A 139 11.00 15.94 -3.28
CA HIS A 139 11.52 16.35 -1.97
C HIS A 139 12.18 15.21 -1.17
N ARG A 140 11.94 13.94 -1.54
CA ARG A 140 12.54 12.75 -0.91
C ARG A 140 13.71 12.16 -1.69
N GLU A 141 14.10 12.76 -2.82
CA GLU A 141 15.12 12.21 -3.72
C GLU A 141 16.40 11.76 -3.01
N ALA A 142 16.98 12.63 -2.17
CA ALA A 142 18.20 12.31 -1.44
C ALA A 142 18.07 11.05 -0.57
N THR A 143 16.88 10.81 -0.01
CA THR A 143 16.59 9.60 0.77
C THR A 143 16.53 8.37 -0.13
N PHE A 144 15.81 8.44 -1.25
CA PHE A 144 15.72 7.32 -2.19
C PHE A 144 17.07 6.94 -2.79
N ARG A 145 17.88 7.93 -3.19
CA ARG A 145 19.23 7.72 -3.71
C ARG A 145 20.13 7.03 -2.68
N LYS A 146 20.10 7.50 -1.43
CA LYS A 146 20.85 6.87 -0.32
C LYS A 146 20.41 5.43 -0.05
N ARG A 147 19.10 5.16 -0.10
CA ARG A 147 18.55 3.80 0.09
C ARG A 147 18.97 2.88 -1.06
N LEU A 148 18.95 3.36 -2.30
CA LEU A 148 19.45 2.60 -3.45
C LEU A 148 20.91 2.18 -3.31
N GLU A 149 21.78 3.05 -2.79
CA GLU A 149 23.19 2.68 -2.54
C GLU A 149 23.31 1.53 -1.52
N GLN A 150 22.44 1.51 -0.50
CA GLN A 150 22.40 0.44 0.49
C GLN A 150 21.88 -0.87 -0.11
N ILE A 151 20.81 -0.79 -0.92
CA ILE A 151 20.25 -1.94 -1.64
C ILE A 151 21.30 -2.51 -2.59
N ALA A 152 22.02 -1.67 -3.35
CA ALA A 152 23.06 -2.08 -4.28
C ALA A 152 24.15 -2.90 -3.58
N LYS A 153 24.70 -2.39 -2.47
CA LYS A 153 25.70 -3.12 -1.67
C LYS A 153 25.17 -4.47 -1.16
N ARG A 154 23.91 -4.52 -0.71
CA ARG A 154 23.29 -5.76 -0.22
C ARG A 154 23.08 -6.77 -1.35
N MET A 155 22.64 -6.34 -2.52
CA MET A 155 22.42 -7.22 -3.68
C MET A 155 23.73 -7.74 -4.25
N GLU A 156 24.79 -6.92 -4.30
CA GLU A 156 26.13 -7.34 -4.68
C GLU A 156 26.68 -8.43 -3.74
N ALA A 157 26.55 -8.21 -2.43
CA ALA A 157 26.97 -9.21 -1.43
C ALA A 157 26.18 -10.53 -1.57
N LEU A 158 24.85 -10.44 -1.75
CA LEU A 158 23.99 -11.60 -1.92
C LEU A 158 24.30 -12.37 -3.21
N GLU A 159 24.62 -11.68 -4.29
CA GLU A 159 25.00 -12.31 -5.56
C GLU A 159 26.31 -13.11 -5.42
N ALA A 160 27.31 -12.54 -4.73
CA ALA A 160 28.55 -13.23 -4.42
C ALA A 160 28.33 -14.46 -3.52
N GLU A 161 27.45 -14.34 -2.52
CA GLU A 161 27.07 -15.46 -1.64
C GLU A 161 26.37 -16.58 -2.42
N CYS A 162 25.38 -16.25 -3.25
CA CYS A 162 24.68 -17.23 -4.07
C CYS A 162 25.62 -17.94 -5.05
N ALA A 163 26.53 -17.22 -5.69
CA ALA A 163 27.52 -17.80 -6.59
C ALA A 163 28.44 -18.80 -5.85
N ALA A 164 29.03 -18.39 -4.73
CA ALA A 164 29.89 -19.25 -3.92
C ALA A 164 29.15 -20.50 -3.42
N PHE A 165 27.88 -20.36 -3.05
CA PHE A 165 27.05 -21.47 -2.61
C PHE A 165 26.75 -22.49 -3.72
N ILE A 166 26.44 -22.00 -4.93
CA ILE A 166 26.22 -22.87 -6.11
C ILE A 166 27.51 -23.60 -6.47
N ASP A 167 28.64 -22.90 -6.54
CA ASP A 167 29.95 -23.47 -6.86
C ASP A 167 30.39 -24.52 -5.84
N SER A 168 30.02 -24.37 -4.56
CA SER A 168 30.34 -25.36 -3.52
C SER A 168 29.57 -26.69 -3.65
N ARG A 169 28.56 -26.75 -4.52
CA ARG A 169 27.69 -27.92 -4.74
C ARG A 169 27.67 -28.44 -6.17
N GLY A 170 28.27 -27.71 -7.11
CA GLY A 170 28.53 -28.17 -8.48
C GLY A 170 29.76 -29.05 -8.52
#